data_AF-A0A0C3D341-F1
#
_entry.id   AF-A0A0C3D341-F1
#
_cell.length_a   1.000
_cell.length_b   1.000
_cell.length_c   1.000
_cell.angle_alpha   90.00
_cell.angle_beta   90.00
_cell.angle_gamma   90.00
#
_symmetry.space_group_name_H-M   'P 1'
#
loop_
_entity.id
_entity.type
_entity.pdbx_description
1 polymer ?
#
loop_
_entity_poly.entity_id
_entity_poly.type
_entity_poly.pdbx_seq_one_letter_code
_entity_poly.pdbx_strand_id
1 'polypeptide(L)'
;MSKMQHIDEASLSGLPSRIAYLPSFLEVTSADSEMLMAAKPLIAPLVPTVLDAVYTKLLFYCITAKAFVPRNSNYEGETPKEASELSLDHPQIRQGPTMHSELSRKTHDNVQSLTHQPILDIPR
;
A
#
# COMPACT_ATOMS: atom_id res chain seq x y z
N MET A 1 36.46 -7.45 -1.11
CA MET A 1 35.90 -7.56 0.26
C MET A 1 34.96 -6.39 0.45
N SER A 2 33.66 -6.61 0.67
CA SER A 2 32.76 -5.51 1.02
C SER A 2 33.18 -4.91 2.35
N LYS A 3 33.32 -3.58 2.38
CA LYS A 3 33.69 -2.83 3.58
C LYS A 3 32.45 -2.72 4.46
N MET A 4 32.61 -2.95 5.77
CA MET A 4 31.55 -2.73 6.76
C MET A 4 31.06 -1.29 6.67
N GLN A 5 29.76 -1.10 6.43
CA GLN A 5 29.11 0.20 6.42
C GLN A 5 28.88 0.63 7.87
N HIS A 6 29.48 1.76 8.28
CA HIS A 6 29.20 2.35 9.59
C HIS A 6 27.98 3.25 9.49
N ILE A 7 27.05 3.10 10.43
CA ILE A 7 25.86 3.93 10.58
C ILE A 7 25.86 4.45 12.02
N ASP A 8 25.71 5.76 12.19
CA ASP A 8 25.52 6.37 13.50
C ASP A 8 24.09 6.08 13.98
N GLU A 9 23.94 5.43 15.13
CA GLU A 9 22.65 5.08 15.72
C GLU A 9 21.79 6.33 15.97
N ALA A 10 22.39 7.44 16.39
CA ALA A 10 21.67 8.68 16.65
C ALA A 10 21.00 9.22 15.37
N SER A 11 21.61 8.97 14.21
CA SER A 11 21.08 9.40 12.91
C SER A 11 19.73 8.74 12.58
N LEU A 12 19.46 7.53 13.09
CA LEU A 12 18.23 6.76 12.80
C LEU A 12 16.97 7.32 13.50
N SER A 13 17.13 8.28 14.40
CA SER A 13 16.00 9.08 14.89
C SER A 13 15.39 9.95 13.78
N GLY A 14 16.20 10.37 12.81
CA GLY A 14 15.79 11.16 11.66
C GLY A 14 15.08 10.32 10.59
N LEU A 15 13.99 10.85 10.03
CA LEU A 15 13.32 10.22 8.89
C LEU A 15 14.24 10.08 7.65
N PRO A 16 15.03 11.09 7.24
CA PRO A 16 15.89 10.97 6.06
C PRO A 16 16.90 9.83 6.18
N SER A 17 17.55 9.69 7.33
CA SER A 17 18.53 8.63 7.58
C SER A 17 17.90 7.24 7.51
N ARG A 18 16.67 7.06 8.04
CA ARG A 18 15.94 5.80 7.94
C ARG A 18 15.57 5.44 6.50
N ILE A 19 15.13 6.44 5.72
CA ILE A 19 14.79 6.25 4.30
C ILE A 19 16.02 5.91 3.47
N ALA A 20 17.21 6.43 3.80
CA ALA A 20 18.45 6.08 3.12
C ALA A 20 19.00 4.72 3.55
N TYR A 21 18.96 4.42 4.85
CA TYR A 21 19.50 3.20 5.43
C TYR A 21 18.73 1.95 5.00
N LEU A 22 17.40 1.97 5.06
CA LEU A 22 16.59 0.76 4.90
C LEU A 22 16.71 0.13 3.49
N PRO A 23 16.63 0.88 2.37
CA PRO A 23 16.84 0.32 1.03
C PRO A 23 18.27 -0.21 0.87
N SER A 24 19.28 0.50 1.39
CA SER A 24 20.67 0.04 1.37
C SER A 24 20.86 -1.27 2.15
N PHE A 25 20.17 -1.44 3.27
CA PHE A 25 20.24 -2.63 4.11
C PHE A 25 19.51 -3.82 3.50
N LEU A 26 18.35 -3.59 2.86
CA LEU A 26 17.56 -4.62 2.18
C LEU A 26 18.06 -4.89 0.75
N GLU A 27 19.12 -4.21 0.32
CA GLU A 27 19.65 -4.26 -1.04
C GLU A 27 18.59 -3.93 -2.11
N VAL A 28 17.62 -3.08 -1.76
CA VAL A 28 16.58 -2.62 -2.69
C VAL A 28 17.19 -1.54 -3.58
N THR A 29 17.27 -1.86 -4.86
CA THR A 29 17.82 -1.00 -5.90
C THR A 29 16.73 -0.37 -6.76
N SER A 30 17.12 0.54 -7.66
CA SER A 30 16.20 1.07 -8.67
C SER A 30 15.67 -0.01 -9.62
N ALA A 31 16.48 -1.04 -9.91
CA ALA A 31 16.06 -2.16 -10.76
C ALA A 31 14.92 -2.97 -10.12
N ASP A 32 14.93 -3.14 -8.79
CA ASP A 32 13.83 -3.80 -8.08
C ASP A 32 12.53 -3.01 -8.19
N SER A 33 12.61 -1.67 -8.09
CA SER A 33 11.47 -0.78 -8.30
C SER A 33 10.92 -0.90 -9.73
N GLU A 34 11.79 -0.91 -10.74
CA GLU A 34 11.39 -1.10 -12.14
C GLU A 34 10.73 -2.47 -12.35
N MET A 35 11.26 -3.53 -11.74
CA MET A 35 10.69 -4.86 -11.83
C MET A 35 9.32 -4.95 -11.14
N LEU A 36 9.16 -4.33 -9.97
CA LEU A 36 7.87 -4.24 -9.27
C LEU A 36 6.83 -3.48 -10.11
N MET A 37 7.25 -2.39 -10.76
CA MET A 37 6.40 -1.63 -11.67
C MET A 37 6.01 -2.45 -12.91
N ALA A 38 6.95 -3.23 -13.46
CA ALA A 38 6.68 -4.13 -14.58
C ALA A 38 5.75 -5.30 -14.21
N ALA A 39 5.73 -5.72 -12.94
CA ALA A 39 4.82 -6.74 -12.42
C ALA A 39 3.38 -6.23 -12.17
N LYS A 40 3.19 -4.91 -12.10
CA LYS A 40 1.88 -4.26 -11.88
C LYS A 40 0.72 -4.84 -12.72
N PRO A 41 0.81 -5.00 -14.06
CA PRO A 41 -0.30 -5.55 -14.86
C PRO A 41 -0.68 -6.98 -14.48
N LEU A 42 0.23 -7.75 -13.89
CA LEU A 42 -0.02 -9.12 -13.42
C LEU A 42 -0.68 -9.13 -12.03
N ILE A 43 -0.26 -8.23 -11.15
CA ILE A 43 -0.71 -8.18 -9.75
C ILE A 43 -2.03 -7.42 -9.60
N ALA A 44 -2.22 -6.31 -10.34
CA ALA A 44 -3.38 -5.44 -10.19
C ALA A 44 -4.74 -6.17 -10.32
N PRO A 45 -4.94 -7.12 -11.26
CA PRO A 45 -6.19 -7.87 -11.35
C PRO A 45 -6.46 -8.78 -10.14
N LEU A 46 -5.41 -9.19 -9.42
CA LEU A 46 -5.49 -10.09 -8.26
C LEU A 46 -5.75 -9.36 -6.94
N VAL A 47 -5.56 -8.04 -6.91
CA VAL A 47 -5.70 -7.22 -5.70
C VAL A 47 -7.05 -7.44 -5.00
N PRO A 48 -8.22 -7.44 -5.69
CA PRO A 48 -9.50 -7.67 -5.02
C PRO A 48 -9.54 -9.00 -4.26
N THR A 49 -9.09 -10.09 -4.89
CA THR A 49 -9.07 -11.43 -4.28
C THR A 49 -8.13 -11.51 -3.08
N VAL A 50 -6.96 -10.89 -3.16
CA VAL A 50 -6.00 -10.85 -2.05
C VAL A 50 -6.59 -10.05 -0.88
N LEU A 51 -7.22 -8.91 -1.16
CA LEU A 51 -7.84 -8.09 -0.13
C LEU A 51 -8.99 -8.84 0.55
N ASP A 52 -9.87 -9.51 -0.19
CA ASP A 52 -10.94 -10.33 0.39
C ASP A 52 -10.39 -11.38 1.36
N ALA A 53 -9.31 -12.08 0.98
CA ALA A 53 -8.66 -13.07 1.84
C ALA A 53 -8.05 -12.44 3.10
N VAL A 54 -7.38 -11.29 2.97
CA VAL A 54 -6.78 -10.57 4.11
C VAL A 54 -7.86 -10.05 5.05
N TYR A 55 -8.90 -9.38 4.55
CA TYR A 55 -9.99 -8.86 5.37
C TYR A 55 -10.78 -9.99 6.05
N THR A 56 -11.01 -11.12 5.37
CA THR A 56 -11.59 -12.32 6.00
C THR A 56 -10.76 -12.73 7.21
N LYS A 57 -9.43 -12.77 7.06
CA LYS A 57 -8.53 -13.16 8.15
C LYS A 57 -8.50 -12.13 9.29
N LEU A 58 -8.49 -10.84 8.96
CA LEU A 58 -8.48 -9.76 9.95
C LEU A 58 -9.80 -9.65 10.73
N LEU A 59 -10.94 -9.88 10.07
CA LEU A 59 -12.24 -9.83 10.73
C LEU A 59 -12.53 -11.11 11.54
N PHE A 60 -11.87 -12.23 11.23
CA PHE A 60 -11.99 -13.47 11.98
C PHE A 60 -11.48 -13.37 13.42
N TYR A 61 -10.42 -12.59 13.68
CA TYR A 61 -9.90 -12.41 15.04
C TYR A 61 -10.41 -11.11 15.65
N CYS A 62 -11.03 -11.22 16.83
CA CYS A 62 -11.62 -10.07 17.52
C CYS A 62 -10.62 -8.93 17.77
N ILE A 63 -9.35 -9.26 18.07
CA ILE A 63 -8.32 -8.25 18.36
C ILE A 63 -7.98 -7.40 17.14
N THR A 64 -7.97 -7.98 15.94
CA THR A 64 -7.74 -7.26 14.68
C THR A 64 -9.00 -6.60 14.17
N ALA A 65 -10.16 -7.25 14.32
CA ALA A 65 -11.46 -6.70 13.92
C ALA A 65 -11.78 -5.39 14.67
N LYS A 66 -11.39 -5.26 15.95
CA LYS A 66 -11.56 -4.03 16.75
C LYS A 66 -10.96 -2.78 16.10
N ALA A 67 -9.90 -2.91 15.29
CA ALA A 67 -9.29 -1.78 14.59
C ALA A 67 -10.22 -1.17 13.54
N PHE A 68 -11.25 -1.89 13.10
CA PHE A 68 -12.21 -1.47 12.07
C PHE A 68 -13.56 -1.01 12.62
N VAL A 69 -13.73 -0.98 13.95
CA VAL A 69 -14.94 -0.46 14.61
C VAL A 69 -15.01 1.08 14.54
N PRO A 70 -13.93 1.84 14.80
CA PRO A 70 -13.95 3.29 14.64
C PRO A 70 -14.34 3.70 13.21
N ARG A 71 -14.95 4.89 13.08
CA ARG A 71 -15.37 5.42 11.78
C ARG A 71 -14.16 5.65 10.88
N ASN A 72 -14.19 5.10 9.67
CA ASN A 72 -13.19 5.44 8.65
C ASN A 72 -13.40 6.88 8.19
N SER A 73 -12.30 7.60 7.88
CA SER A 73 -12.32 9.03 7.54
C SER A 73 -13.24 9.40 6.36
N ASN A 74 -13.54 8.44 5.50
CA ASN A 74 -14.32 8.62 4.28
C ASN A 74 -15.66 7.87 4.32
N TYR A 75 -16.09 7.41 5.50
CA TYR A 75 -17.34 6.67 5.68
C TYR A 75 -18.33 7.47 6.52
N GLU A 76 -19.45 7.86 5.90
CA GLU A 76 -20.49 8.68 6.52
C GLU A 76 -21.67 7.86 7.06
N GLY A 77 -21.72 6.55 6.83
CA GLY A 77 -22.82 5.68 7.24
C GLY A 77 -22.79 5.24 8.71
N GLU A 78 -23.76 4.41 9.12
CA GLU A 78 -23.80 3.86 10.48
C GLU A 78 -22.55 3.02 10.76
N THR A 79 -21.91 3.28 11.91
CA THR A 79 -20.73 2.54 12.37
C THR A 79 -21.16 1.34 13.21
N PRO A 80 -20.47 0.19 13.07
CA PRO A 80 -20.71 -0.94 13.95
C PRO A 80 -20.35 -0.57 15.39
N LYS A 81 -21.11 -1.08 16.35
CA LYS A 81 -20.87 -0.83 17.78
C LYS A 81 -19.81 -1.76 18.33
N GLU A 82 -19.75 -2.98 17.78
CA GLU A 82 -18.90 -4.06 18.24
C GLU A 82 -18.26 -4.77 17.05
N ALA A 83 -17.09 -5.39 17.27
CA ALA A 83 -16.34 -6.06 16.21
C ALA A 83 -17.08 -7.26 15.59
N SER A 84 -18.05 -7.86 16.30
CA SER A 84 -18.88 -8.95 15.80
C SER A 84 -19.89 -8.53 14.73
N GLU A 85 -20.16 -7.23 14.60
CA GLU A 85 -21.06 -6.68 13.59
C GLU A 85 -20.34 -6.43 12.25
N LEU A 86 -19.01 -6.59 12.22
CA LEU A 86 -18.20 -6.43 11.02
C LEU A 86 -18.17 -7.71 10.18
N SER A 87 -18.38 -7.54 8.88
CA SER A 87 -18.15 -8.55 7.86
C SER A 87 -17.59 -7.90 6.60
N LEU A 88 -17.20 -8.70 5.61
CA LEU A 88 -16.81 -8.18 4.29
C LEU A 88 -17.92 -7.34 3.62
N ASP A 89 -19.18 -7.64 3.95
CA ASP A 89 -20.33 -6.94 3.38
C ASP A 89 -20.63 -5.61 4.09
N HIS A 90 -20.01 -5.36 5.23
CA HIS A 90 -20.26 -4.14 5.99
C HIS A 90 -19.88 -2.90 5.15
N PRO A 91 -20.75 -1.88 5.01
CA PRO A 91 -20.51 -0.74 4.15
C PRO A 91 -19.19 -0.02 4.46
N GLN A 92 -18.81 0.13 5.72
CA GLN A 92 -17.51 0.70 6.11
C GLN A 92 -16.28 -0.11 5.61
N ILE A 93 -16.39 -1.44 5.54
CA ILE A 93 -15.32 -2.31 5.04
C ILE A 93 -15.25 -2.22 3.52
N ARG A 94 -16.40 -2.21 2.86
CA ARG A 94 -16.51 -2.10 1.39
C ARG A 94 -16.16 -0.70 0.85
N GLN A 95 -16.46 0.36 1.61
CA GLN A 95 -16.25 1.77 1.24
C GLN A 95 -14.96 2.37 1.81
N GLY A 96 -14.16 1.60 2.55
CA GLY A 96 -12.83 2.03 2.98
C GLY A 96 -11.99 2.49 1.77
N PRO A 97 -11.14 3.53 1.92
CA PRO A 97 -10.55 4.35 0.85
C PRO A 97 -9.81 3.65 -0.32
N THR A 98 -9.76 2.33 -0.39
CA THR A 98 -8.82 1.59 -1.26
C THR A 98 -9.47 0.61 -2.25
N MET A 99 -10.70 0.12 -2.07
CA MET A 99 -11.00 -1.21 -2.64
C MET A 99 -11.48 -1.34 -4.09
N HIS A 100 -12.36 -0.49 -4.65
CA HIS A 100 -12.93 -0.85 -5.98
C HIS A 100 -12.98 0.26 -7.04
N SER A 101 -13.21 1.52 -6.68
CA SER A 101 -13.42 2.60 -7.65
C SER A 101 -12.11 3.25 -8.10
N GLU A 102 -11.19 3.54 -7.17
CA GLU A 102 -9.91 4.20 -7.47
C GLU A 102 -8.96 3.31 -8.26
N LEU A 103 -8.90 2.01 -7.95
CA LEU A 103 -8.01 1.07 -8.65
C LEU A 103 -8.50 0.82 -10.09
N SER A 104 -9.81 0.69 -10.31
CA SER A 104 -10.40 0.56 -11.66
C SER A 104 -10.34 1.84 -12.49
N ARG A 105 -10.46 3.01 -11.84
CA ARG A 105 -10.39 4.31 -12.53
C ARG A 105 -8.95 4.66 -12.92
N LYS A 106 -7.98 4.43 -12.03
CA LYS A 106 -6.55 4.66 -12.31
C LYS A 106 -5.92 3.64 -13.26
N THR A 107 -6.44 2.41 -13.37
CA THR A 107 -5.98 1.47 -14.41
C THR A 107 -6.44 1.89 -15.80
N HIS A 108 -7.61 2.52 -15.94
CA HIS A 108 -8.09 3.05 -17.22
C HIS A 108 -7.38 4.36 -17.60
N ASP A 109 -7.21 5.29 -16.65
CA ASP A 109 -6.61 6.61 -16.90
C ASP A 109 -5.09 6.56 -17.17
N ASN A 110 -4.37 5.56 -16.64
CA ASN A 110 -2.91 5.49 -16.72
C ASN A 110 -2.39 4.78 -18.00
N VAL A 111 -3.25 4.07 -18.74
CA VAL A 111 -2.89 3.52 -20.07
C VAL A 111 -2.87 4.62 -21.14
N GLN A 112 -3.62 5.71 -20.93
CA GLN A 112 -3.69 6.83 -21.89
C GLN A 112 -2.68 7.95 -21.63
N SER A 113 -2.16 8.12 -20.40
CA SER A 113 -1.20 9.21 -20.11
C SER A 113 0.27 8.85 -20.35
N LEU A 114 0.62 7.56 -20.42
CA LEU A 114 1.99 7.08 -20.62
C LEU A 114 2.47 7.15 -22.07
N THR A 115 1.64 7.56 -23.03
CA THR A 115 2.06 7.75 -24.42
C THR A 115 2.63 9.15 -24.71
N HIS A 116 2.57 10.11 -23.77
CA HIS A 116 2.83 11.54 -24.08
C HIS A 116 3.66 12.36 -23.07
N GLN A 117 4.48 11.77 -22.19
CA GLN A 117 5.40 12.58 -21.38
C GLN A 117 6.86 12.50 -21.86
N PRO A 118 7.49 13.64 -22.25
CA PRO A 118 8.90 13.66 -22.62
C PRO A 118 9.76 13.43 -21.37
N ILE A 119 10.75 12.54 -21.53
CA ILE A 119 11.75 12.21 -20.52
C ILE A 119 12.48 13.50 -20.14
N LEU A 120 12.33 13.93 -18.89
CA LEU A 120 13.01 15.10 -18.35
C LEU A 120 14.50 14.77 -18.17
N ASP A 121 15.36 15.47 -18.91
CA ASP A 121 16.82 15.43 -18.79
C ASP A 121 17.25 15.78 -17.35
N ILE A 122 17.99 14.88 -16.70
CA ILE A 122 18.66 15.14 -15.42
C ILE A 122 20.15 15.36 -15.73
N PRO A 123 20.74 16.54 -15.43
CA PRO A 123 22.14 16.82 -15.72
C PRO A 123 23.08 16.02 -14.80
N ARG A 124 24.22 15.62 -15.36
CA ARG A 124 25.32 14.85 -14.73
C ARG A 124 25.95 15.55 -13.53
#